data_AF-A0A920NP85-F1
#
_entry.id   AF-A0A920NP85-F1
#
_cell.length_a   1.000
_cell.length_b   1.000
_cell.length_c   1.000
_cell.angle_alpha   90.00
_cell.angle_beta   90.00
_cell.angle_gamma   90.00
#
_symmetry.space_group_name_H-M   'P 1'
#
loop_
_entity.id
_entity.type
_entity.pdbx_description
1 polymer ?
#
loop_
_entity_poly.entity_id
_entity_poly.type
_entity_poly.pdbx_seq_one_letter_code
_entity_poly.pdbx_strand_id
1 'polypeptide(L)'
;MKADKLYAEINRNLLFKSPIAEEDRSTMNVPFVFAENGDEKEFLDFCAERGLMTLKGHRSVGGFRASIYNAMPEAGVDVLVPLCRNMNPR
;
A
#
# COMPACT_ATOMS: atom_id res chain seq x y z
N MET A 1 -0.40 1.67 15.62
CA MET A 1 -1.72 1.46 14.98
C MET A 1 -1.54 0.81 13.60
N LYS A 2 -2.60 0.26 13.00
CA LYS A 2 -2.56 -0.39 11.66
C LYS A 2 -1.93 0.52 10.58
N ALA A 3 -2.32 1.79 10.58
CA ALA A 3 -1.78 2.78 9.64
C ALA A 3 -0.27 3.00 9.83
N ASP A 4 0.19 3.17 11.07
CA ASP A 4 1.60 3.41 11.38
C ASP A 4 2.50 2.29 10.87
N LYS A 5 2.06 1.02 11.00
CA LYS A 5 2.80 -0.13 10.47
C LYS A 5 3.00 -0.02 8.96
N LEU A 6 1.94 0.33 8.23
CA LEU A 6 1.99 0.47 6.78
C LEU A 6 2.80 1.70 6.36
N TYR A 7 2.58 2.86 6.98
CA TYR A 7 3.36 4.07 6.71
C TYR A 7 4.85 3.89 7.04
N ALA A 8 5.20 3.15 8.09
CA ALA A 8 6.58 2.83 8.42
C ALA A 8 7.25 1.91 7.39
N GLU A 9 6.50 1.08 6.67
CA GLU A 9 7.03 0.34 5.53
C GLU A 9 7.17 1.25 4.31
N ILE A 10 6.14 2.02 3.97
CA ILE A 10 6.17 2.96 2.83
C ILE A 10 7.31 3.97 2.96
N ASN A 11 7.52 4.57 4.14
CA ASN A 11 8.58 5.56 4.35
C ASN A 11 10.00 4.94 4.30
N ARG A 12 10.14 3.64 4.58
CA ARG A 12 11.44 2.93 4.56
C ARG A 12 11.77 2.36 3.18
N ASN A 13 10.73 2.00 2.43
CA ASN A 13 10.85 1.28 1.18
C ASN A 13 10.93 2.26 0.00
N LEU A 14 12.09 2.32 -0.66
CA LEU A 14 12.33 3.24 -1.79
C LEU A 14 11.45 2.97 -3.01
N LEU A 15 10.80 1.80 -3.10
CA LEU A 15 9.88 1.50 -4.19
C LEU A 15 8.57 2.27 -4.08
N PHE A 16 8.13 2.63 -2.87
CA PHE A 16 6.84 3.25 -2.65
C PHE A 16 6.98 4.62 -2.01
N LYS A 17 5.98 5.48 -2.24
CA LYS A 17 5.84 6.75 -1.53
C LYS A 17 4.38 7.04 -1.25
N SER A 18 4.11 7.78 -0.18
CA SER A 18 2.79 8.37 0.01
C SER A 18 2.71 9.69 -0.77
N PRO A 19 1.65 9.93 -1.54
CA PRO A 19 1.43 11.22 -2.21
C PRO A 19 0.88 12.30 -1.25
N ILE A 20 0.68 11.97 0.03
CA ILE A 20 0.05 12.83 1.04
C ILE A 20 1.10 13.34 2.03
N ALA A 21 1.01 14.63 2.35
CA ALA A 21 1.82 15.27 3.41
C ALA A 21 1.63 14.56 4.75
N GLU A 22 2.65 14.50 5.60
CA GLU A 22 2.63 13.64 6.79
C GLU A 22 1.52 14.03 7.79
N GLU A 23 1.28 15.33 7.94
CA GLU A 23 0.23 15.93 8.76
C GLU A 23 -1.20 15.61 8.30
N ASP A 24 -1.38 15.26 7.02
CA ASP A 24 -2.69 14.99 6.40
C ASP A 24 -2.96 13.48 6.23
N ARG A 25 -2.04 12.62 6.70
CA ARG A 25 -2.14 11.17 6.52
C ARG A 25 -3.34 10.59 7.27
N SER A 26 -4.20 9.89 6.53
CA SER A 26 -5.34 9.18 7.11
C SER A 26 -4.91 7.89 7.80
N THR A 27 -5.47 7.63 8.99
CA THR A 27 -5.32 6.36 9.69
C THR A 27 -6.21 5.24 9.15
N MET A 28 -7.08 5.54 8.18
CA MET A 28 -8.10 4.62 7.65
C MET A 28 -7.93 4.34 6.16
N ASN A 29 -7.47 5.31 5.38
CA ASN A 29 -7.24 5.15 3.95
C ASN A 29 -5.83 5.56 3.63
N VAL A 30 -4.96 4.58 3.38
CA VAL A 30 -3.55 4.83 3.11
C VAL A 30 -3.32 4.76 1.60
N PRO A 31 -3.32 5.90 0.87
CA PRO A 31 -2.88 5.94 -0.50
C PRO A 31 -1.35 5.87 -0.57
N PHE A 32 -0.85 5.11 -1.54
CA PHE A 32 0.56 5.03 -1.86
C PHE A 32 0.74 4.72 -3.34
N VAL A 33 1.86 5.16 -3.90
CA VAL A 33 2.21 5.03 -5.31
C VAL A 33 3.63 4.49 -5.42
N PHE A 34 4.02 4.00 -6.60
CA PHE A 34 5.43 3.77 -6.87
C PHE A 34 6.22 5.08 -6.81
N ALA A 35 7.42 5.02 -6.27
CA ALA A 35 8.31 6.17 -6.23
C ALA A 35 8.75 6.60 -7.64
N GLU A 36 9.10 5.60 -8.47
CA GLU A 36 9.53 5.73 -9.86
C GLU A 36 9.04 4.53 -10.70
N ASN A 37 8.62 4.79 -11.96
CA ASN A 37 8.40 3.84 -13.07
C ASN A 37 8.05 2.38 -12.71
N GLY A 38 7.08 2.14 -11.83
CA GLY A 38 6.64 0.80 -11.43
C GLY A 38 5.39 0.32 -12.18
N ASP A 39 5.26 -0.99 -12.36
CA ASP A 39 4.08 -1.61 -12.95
C ASP A 39 2.99 -1.86 -11.88
N GLU A 40 1.97 -1.00 -11.87
CA GLU A 40 0.84 -1.14 -10.95
C GLU A 40 0.14 -2.49 -11.08
N LYS A 41 0.05 -3.03 -12.29
CA LYS A 41 -0.63 -4.30 -12.53
C LYS A 41 0.17 -5.45 -11.93
N GLU A 42 1.50 -5.45 -12.09
CA GLU A 42 2.36 -6.48 -11.50
C GLU A 42 2.20 -6.55 -9.98
N PHE A 43 2.22 -5.41 -9.29
CA PHE A 43 2.04 -5.39 -7.84
C PHE A 43 0.63 -5.77 -7.39
N LEU A 44 -0.41 -5.32 -8.12
CA LEU A 44 -1.79 -5.70 -7.83
C LEU A 44 -2.01 -7.20 -7.99
N ASP A 45 -1.46 -7.81 -9.04
CA ASP A 45 -1.55 -9.25 -9.27
C ASP A 45 -0.77 -10.03 -8.19
N PHE A 46 0.45 -9.57 -7.85
CA PHE A 46 1.27 -10.15 -6.77
C PHE A 46 0.55 -10.14 -5.41
N CYS A 47 -0.19 -9.07 -5.11
CA CYS A 47 -1.03 -8.96 -3.91
C CYS A 47 -2.27 -9.87 -3.99
N ALA A 48 -2.94 -9.90 -5.14
CA ALA A 48 -4.16 -10.68 -5.35
C ALA A 48 -3.90 -12.20 -5.22
N GLU A 49 -2.78 -12.70 -5.73
CA GLU A 49 -2.33 -14.10 -5.56
C GLU A 49 -2.20 -14.52 -4.08
N ARG A 50 -2.07 -13.54 -3.18
CA ARG A 50 -1.91 -13.74 -1.73
C ARG A 50 -3.15 -13.33 -0.94
N GLY A 51 -4.28 -13.15 -1.63
CA GLY A 51 -5.57 -12.85 -1.04
C GLY A 51 -5.78 -11.38 -0.67
N LEU A 52 -4.86 -10.48 -1.04
CA LEU A 52 -5.04 -9.04 -0.84
C LEU A 52 -5.70 -8.42 -2.07
N MET A 53 -7.01 -8.24 -1.98
CA MET A 53 -7.83 -7.69 -3.05
C MET A 53 -8.14 -6.20 -2.81
N THR A 54 -8.69 -5.53 -3.82
CA THR A 54 -9.23 -4.15 -3.74
C THR A 54 -8.22 -3.05 -3.40
N LEU A 55 -6.93 -3.27 -3.66
CA LEU A 55 -5.86 -2.29 -3.44
C LEU A 55 -5.72 -1.23 -4.54
N LYS A 56 -6.40 -1.37 -5.67
CA LYS A 56 -6.29 -0.40 -6.78
C LYS A 56 -6.76 0.98 -6.33
N GLY A 57 -5.92 1.98 -6.54
CA GLY A 57 -6.19 3.37 -6.21
C GLY A 57 -7.31 3.98 -7.08
N HIS A 58 -7.69 5.21 -6.77
CA HIS A 58 -8.73 5.90 -7.52
C HIS A 58 -8.23 6.21 -8.95
N ARG A 59 -9.09 6.03 -9.96
CA ARG A 59 -8.76 6.22 -11.40
C ARG A 59 -8.10 7.56 -11.73
N SER A 60 -8.38 8.62 -10.97
CA SER A 60 -7.84 9.96 -11.20
C SER A 60 -6.44 10.18 -10.65
N VAL A 61 -6.00 9.32 -9.72
CA VAL A 61 -4.71 9.44 -9.01
C VAL A 61 -3.77 8.29 -9.37
N GLY A 62 -4.32 7.13 -9.75
CA GLY A 62 -3.53 5.92 -9.97
C GLY A 62 -3.06 5.28 -8.65
N GLY A 63 -2.07 4.41 -8.75
CA GLY A 63 -1.42 3.73 -7.65
C GLY A 63 -2.36 2.85 -6.82
N PHE A 64 -2.17 2.92 -5.51
CA PHE A 64 -2.74 1.98 -4.56
C PHE A 64 -3.43 2.69 -3.40
N ARG A 65 -4.41 2.01 -2.81
CA ARG A 65 -5.07 2.46 -1.59
C ARG A 65 -5.41 1.27 -0.71
N ALA A 66 -4.84 1.25 0.50
CA ALA A 66 -5.22 0.32 1.55
C ALA A 66 -6.28 0.96 2.46
N SER A 67 -7.51 0.47 2.39
CA SER A 67 -8.60 0.86 3.27
C SER A 67 -8.66 -0.05 4.50
N ILE A 68 -8.16 0.42 5.63
CA ILE A 68 -7.90 -0.35 6.86
C ILE A 68 -8.89 -0.02 7.98
N TYR A 69 -10.17 0.10 7.63
CA TYR A 69 -11.29 0.36 8.56
C TYR A 69 -11.32 -0.64 9.73
N ASN A 70 -12.15 -0.37 10.75
CA ASN A 70 -12.23 -1.20 11.96
C ASN A 70 -12.53 -2.69 11.67
N ALA A 71 -13.35 -2.99 10.65
CA ALA A 71 -13.67 -4.36 10.25
C ALA A 71 -12.51 -5.08 9.54
N MET A 72 -11.49 -4.35 9.05
CA MET A 72 -10.30 -4.96 8.45
C MET A 72 -9.37 -5.44 9.57
N PRO A 73 -9.11 -6.76 9.68
CA PRO A 73 -8.22 -7.28 10.71
C PRO A 73 -6.79 -6.77 10.51
N GLU A 74 -6.05 -6.63 11.60
CA GLU A 74 -4.64 -6.22 11.56
C GLU A 74 -3.77 -7.18 10.75
N ALA A 75 -4.12 -8.46 10.74
CA ALA A 75 -3.48 -9.49 9.92
C ALA A 75 -3.40 -9.11 8.43
N GLY A 76 -4.37 -8.35 7.90
CA GLY A 76 -4.29 -7.88 6.51
C GLY A 76 -3.14 -6.91 6.26
N VAL A 77 -2.85 -6.03 7.23
CA VAL A 77 -1.68 -5.13 7.19
C VAL A 77 -0.40 -5.92 7.41
N ASP A 78 -0.42 -6.91 8.31
CA ASP A 78 0.73 -7.78 8.57
C ASP A 78 1.08 -8.67 7.36
N VAL A 79 0.14 -8.93 6.44
CA VAL A 79 0.42 -9.56 5.13
C VAL A 79 0.90 -8.52 4.13
N LEU A 80 0.26 -7.35 4.03
CA LEU A 80 0.60 -6.32 3.03
C LEU A 80 2.04 -5.80 3.19
N VAL A 81 2.48 -5.55 4.42
CA VAL A 81 3.83 -5.00 4.69
C VAL A 81 4.95 -5.88 4.12
N PRO A 82 4.98 -7.21 4.39
CA PRO A 82 5.91 -8.12 3.72
C PRO A 82 5.80 -8.13 2.20
N LEU A 83 4.61 -7.95 1.63
CA LEU A 83 4.47 -7.90 0.17
C LEU A 83 5.10 -6.64 -0.42
N CYS A 84 4.91 -5.48 0.22
CA CYS A 84 5.62 -4.27 -0.17
C CYS A 84 7.14 -4.48 -0.07
N ARG A 85 7.61 -5.10 1.02
CA ARG A 85 9.05 -5.34 1.25
C ARG A 85 9.69 -6.29 0.24
N ASN A 86 8.98 -7.37 -0.11
CA ASN A 86 9.49 -8.42 -0.98
C ASN A 86 9.17 -8.20 -2.45
N MET A 87 8.46 -7.11 -2.79
CA MET A 87 8.26 -6.71 -4.16
C MET A 87 9.63 -6.42 -4.78
N ASN A 88 9.95 -7.12 -5.86
CA ASN A 88 11.16 -6.91 -6.63
C ASN A 88 10.73 -6.61 -8.07
N PRO A 89 10.53 -5.33 -8.42
CA PRO A 89 10.08 -4.97 -9.76
C PRO A 89 11.12 -5.46 -10.77
N ARG A 90 10.65 -6.11 -11.83
CA ARG A 90 11.52 -6.62 -12.91
C ARG A 90 11.91 -5.53 -13.90
#